data_AF-A0A937EJG6-F1
#
_entry.id   AF-A0A937EJG6-F1
#
_cell.length_a   1.000
_cell.length_b   1.000
_cell.length_c   1.000
_cell.angle_alpha   90.00
_cell.angle_beta   90.00
_cell.angle_gamma   90.00
#
_symmetry.space_group_name_H-M   'P 1'
#
loop_
_entity.id
_entity.type
_entity.pdbx_description
1 polymer ?
#
loop_
_entity_poly.entity_id
_entity_poly.type
_entity_poly.pdbx_seq_one_letter_code
_entity_poly.pdbx_strand_id
1 'polypeptide(L)'
;MDPLLHRLPAAFWIVPYVGSRFPGSPEVADLPGLVEGANCQLFAYEVLRHFSLAPPDLRSSELWADTRATARVPVAKPLDLVLFNATDDAYGAHVGVWVNEGRVLHLCAEVGRPVVWEMAEFAKRQRYRVLIGIKRVVNKT
;
A
#
# COMPACT_ATOMS: atom_id res chain seq x y z
N MET A 1 -21.35 -1.90 2.43
CA MET A 1 -20.63 -2.01 1.15
C MET A 1 -19.64 -0.85 1.06
N ASP A 2 -18.36 -1.11 0.79
CA ASP A 2 -17.34 -0.04 0.80
C ASP A 2 -17.27 0.68 -0.55
N PRO A 3 -17.59 1.98 -0.60
CA PRO A 3 -17.62 2.72 -1.86
C PRO A 3 -16.28 2.72 -2.61
N LEU A 4 -15.15 2.63 -1.88
CA LEU A 4 -13.83 2.56 -2.47
C LEU A 4 -13.62 1.23 -3.23
N LEU A 5 -13.93 0.09 -2.60
CA LEU A 5 -13.70 -1.22 -3.19
C LEU A 5 -14.55 -1.46 -4.46
N HIS A 6 -15.77 -0.92 -4.50
CA HIS A 6 -16.64 -1.02 -5.68
C HIS A 6 -16.16 -0.20 -6.88
N ARG A 7 -15.29 0.79 -6.64
CA ARG A 7 -14.70 1.64 -7.70
C ARG A 7 -13.38 1.07 -8.22
N LEU A 8 -12.89 -0.03 -7.65
CA LEU A 8 -11.70 -0.71 -8.17
C LEU A 8 -12.08 -1.63 -9.33
N PRO A 9 -11.39 -1.52 -10.48
CA PRO A 9 -11.57 -2.45 -11.59
C PRO A 9 -11.29 -3.90 -11.17
N ALA A 10 -11.94 -4.87 -11.82
CA ALA A 10 -11.73 -6.29 -11.56
C ALA A 10 -10.25 -6.72 -11.68
N ALA A 11 -9.50 -6.08 -12.57
CA ALA A 11 -8.07 -6.31 -12.76
C ALA A 11 -7.24 -6.08 -11.48
N PHE A 12 -7.65 -5.17 -10.61
CA PHE A 12 -6.97 -4.92 -9.32
C PHE A 12 -7.09 -6.09 -8.35
N TRP A 13 -8.06 -6.99 -8.52
CA TRP A 13 -8.29 -8.11 -7.60
C TRP A 13 -7.55 -9.39 -7.99
N ILE A 14 -6.92 -9.40 -9.17
CA ILE A 14 -6.21 -10.57 -9.71
C ILE A 14 -4.69 -10.34 -9.83
N VAL A 15 -4.19 -9.21 -9.33
CA VAL A 15 -2.77 -8.83 -9.40
C VAL A 15 -1.91 -9.84 -8.63
N PRO A 16 -0.97 -10.55 -9.26
CA PRO A 16 -0.11 -11.47 -8.53
C PRO A 16 0.91 -10.71 -7.67
N TYR A 17 1.24 -11.26 -6.51
CA TYR A 17 2.37 -10.78 -5.71
C TYR A 17 3.69 -11.09 -6.42
N VAL A 18 4.46 -10.05 -6.73
CA VAL A 18 5.81 -10.15 -7.32
C VAL A 18 6.74 -9.23 -6.55
N GLY A 19 7.58 -9.81 -5.69
CA GLY A 19 8.40 -9.05 -4.74
C GLY A 19 9.47 -8.14 -5.37
N SER A 20 9.97 -8.49 -6.55
CA SER A 20 10.94 -7.70 -7.32
C SER A 20 10.32 -6.43 -7.93
N ARG A 21 9.00 -6.42 -8.12
CA ARG A 21 8.25 -5.29 -8.69
C ARG A 21 7.83 -4.31 -7.60
N PHE A 22 8.76 -3.43 -7.24
CA PHE A 22 8.57 -2.38 -6.23
C PHE A 22 8.69 -0.98 -6.85
N PRO A 23 8.21 0.10 -6.18
CA PRO A 23 8.36 1.47 -6.70
C PRO A 23 9.83 1.83 -6.95
N GLY A 24 10.15 2.25 -8.18
CA GLY A 24 11.52 2.56 -8.60
C GLY A 24 12.40 1.35 -8.97
N SER A 25 11.86 0.13 -9.04
CA SER A 25 12.60 -1.03 -9.59
C SER A 25 12.76 -0.93 -11.12
N PRO A 26 13.85 -1.49 -11.70
CA PRO A 26 14.02 -1.56 -13.15
C PRO A 26 12.83 -2.22 -13.86
N GLU A 27 12.29 -3.30 -13.30
CA GLU A 27 11.14 -4.02 -13.87
C GLU A 27 9.89 -3.12 -14.00
N VAL A 28 9.70 -2.17 -13.07
CA VAL A 28 8.59 -1.22 -13.10
C VAL A 28 8.89 -0.03 -14.00
N ALA A 29 10.16 0.37 -14.11
CA ALA A 29 10.57 1.41 -15.06
C ALA A 29 10.36 0.96 -16.52
N ASP A 30 10.69 -0.30 -16.83
CA ASP A 30 10.53 -0.88 -18.17
C ASP A 30 9.05 -1.17 -18.49
N LEU A 31 8.31 -1.72 -17.52
CA LEU A 31 6.90 -2.08 -17.66
C LEU A 31 6.11 -1.53 -16.46
N PRO A 32 5.55 -0.31 -16.54
CA PRO A 32 4.82 0.28 -15.42
C PRO A 32 3.46 -0.39 -15.18
N GLY A 33 2.89 -0.15 -14.00
CA GLY A 33 1.57 -0.65 -13.61
C GLY A 33 1.57 -2.10 -13.09
N LEU A 34 0.39 -2.71 -13.13
CA LEU A 34 0.06 -3.94 -12.38
C LEU A 34 -0.02 -5.22 -13.23
N VAL A 35 0.10 -5.11 -14.55
CA VAL A 35 -0.11 -6.25 -15.47
C VAL A 35 0.82 -7.42 -15.14
N GLU A 36 2.10 -7.14 -14.89
CA GLU A 36 3.12 -8.14 -14.53
C GLU A 36 3.18 -8.43 -13.02
N GLY A 37 2.19 -7.99 -12.25
CA GLY A 37 2.16 -8.10 -10.80
C GLY A 37 2.86 -6.95 -10.07
N ALA A 38 2.89 -7.05 -8.74
CA ALA A 38 3.40 -6.01 -7.87
C ALA A 38 3.80 -6.54 -6.51
N ASN A 39 4.68 -5.83 -5.81
CA ASN A 39 4.81 -5.98 -4.37
C ASN A 39 3.71 -5.18 -3.64
N CYS A 40 3.71 -5.25 -2.31
CA CYS A 40 2.72 -4.57 -1.47
C CYS A 40 2.66 -3.05 -1.73
N GLN A 41 3.81 -2.39 -1.84
CA GLN A 41 3.89 -0.94 -1.96
C GLN A 41 3.55 -0.43 -3.36
N LEU A 42 4.03 -1.10 -4.41
CA LEU A 42 3.65 -0.76 -5.79
C LEU A 42 2.14 -0.92 -5.98
N PHE A 43 1.56 -2.02 -5.48
CA PHE A 43 0.12 -2.22 -5.53
C PHE A 43 -0.64 -1.10 -4.83
N ALA A 44 -0.22 -0.71 -3.61
CA ALA A 44 -0.83 0.40 -2.90
C ALA A 44 -0.74 1.71 -3.70
N TYR A 45 0.39 1.99 -4.34
CA TYR A 45 0.57 3.19 -5.15
C TYR A 45 -0.29 3.22 -6.41
N GLU A 46 -0.43 2.09 -7.10
CA GLU A 46 -1.30 1.98 -8.28
C GLU A 46 -2.78 2.12 -7.90
N VAL A 47 -3.19 1.66 -6.71
CA VAL A 47 -4.52 1.96 -6.16
C VAL A 47 -4.68 3.47 -6.01
N LEU A 48 -3.71 4.17 -5.42
CA LEU A 48 -3.78 5.63 -5.27
C LEU A 48 -3.82 6.36 -6.62
N ARG A 49 -3.02 5.93 -7.60
CA ARG A 49 -3.01 6.48 -8.97
C ARG A 49 -4.34 6.30 -9.68
N HIS A 50 -5.01 5.16 -9.50
CA HIS A 50 -6.38 4.95 -10.01
C HIS A 50 -7.38 5.98 -9.45
N PHE A 51 -7.16 6.48 -8.23
CA PHE A 51 -7.94 7.55 -7.62
C PHE A 51 -7.33 8.95 -7.80
N SER A 52 -6.48 9.15 -8.82
CA SER A 52 -5.88 10.44 -9.20
C SER A 52 -5.00 11.07 -8.10
N LEU A 53 -4.37 10.23 -7.27
CA LEU A 53 -3.33 10.65 -6.34
C LEU A 53 -1.95 10.32 -6.92
N ALA A 54 -0.96 11.15 -6.60
CA ALA A 54 0.40 11.01 -7.12
C ALA A 54 1.39 10.63 -6.00
N PRO A 55 1.42 9.36 -5.55
CA PRO A 55 2.45 8.91 -4.61
C PRO A 55 3.84 8.99 -5.28
N PRO A 56 4.89 9.42 -4.55
CA PRO A 56 6.24 9.41 -5.08
C PRO A 56 6.80 7.98 -5.09
N ASP A 57 7.72 7.65 -6.00
CA ASP A 57 8.34 6.31 -6.09
C ASP A 57 9.41 6.05 -5.00
N LEU A 58 9.07 6.42 -3.76
CA LEU A 58 9.88 6.20 -2.57
C LEU A 58 9.69 4.78 -2.03
N ARG A 59 10.75 4.19 -1.47
CA ARG A 59 10.68 2.95 -0.67
C ARG A 59 10.14 3.24 0.73
N SER A 60 9.78 2.20 1.48
CA SER A 60 9.07 2.34 2.77
C SER A 60 9.74 3.28 3.78
N SER A 61 11.07 3.22 3.93
CA SER A 61 11.82 4.13 4.82
C SER A 61 11.76 5.58 4.35
N GLU A 62 11.92 5.79 3.05
CA GLU A 62 11.89 7.11 2.41
C GLU A 62 10.47 7.70 2.46
N LEU A 63 9.44 6.89 2.21
CA LEU A 63 8.02 7.24 2.38
C LEU A 63 7.73 7.68 3.82
N TRP A 64 8.28 6.96 4.81
CA TRP A 64 8.07 7.32 6.21
C TRP A 64 8.75 8.66 6.58
N ALA A 65 9.93 8.92 6.02
CA ALA A 65 10.68 10.16 6.22
C ALA A 65 10.13 11.35 5.41
N ASP A 66 9.47 11.09 4.27
CA ASP A 66 8.97 12.14 3.39
C ASP A 66 7.97 13.06 4.10
N THR A 67 8.13 14.36 3.90
CA THR A 67 7.21 15.39 4.39
C THR A 67 6.72 16.30 3.26
N ARG A 68 7.15 16.03 2.02
CA ARG A 68 6.88 16.87 0.85
C ARG A 68 5.69 16.37 0.05
N ALA A 69 5.69 15.11 -0.35
CA ALA A 69 4.62 14.52 -1.15
C ALA A 69 3.58 13.80 -0.29
N THR A 70 3.91 13.55 0.97
CA THR A 70 3.09 12.84 1.94
C THR A 70 3.17 13.44 3.33
N ALA A 71 2.08 13.35 4.10
CA ALA A 71 1.99 13.79 5.48
C ALA A 71 1.71 12.61 6.42
N ARG A 72 2.28 12.64 7.63
CA ARG A 72 1.86 11.71 8.69
C ARG A 72 0.53 12.18 9.25
N VAL A 73 -0.42 11.26 9.43
CA VAL A 73 -1.76 11.59 9.95
C VAL A 73 -2.11 10.69 11.14
N PRO A 74 -2.74 11.22 12.20
CA PRO A 74 -3.06 10.43 13.38
C PRO A 74 -4.31 9.55 13.21
N VAL A 75 -5.18 9.90 12.25
CA VAL A 75 -6.44 9.21 11.97
C VAL A 75 -6.52 8.93 10.48
N ALA A 76 -6.63 7.64 10.13
CA ALA A 76 -6.75 7.21 8.76
C ALA A 76 -8.11 7.61 8.14
N LYS A 77 -8.05 8.00 6.87
CA LYS A 77 -9.19 8.21 5.98
C LYS A 77 -9.02 7.29 4.76
N PRO A 78 -10.09 7.04 3.99
CA PRO A 78 -9.99 6.29 2.74
C PRO A 78 -8.86 6.84 1.87
N LEU A 79 -8.06 5.94 1.27
CA LEU A 79 -6.87 6.24 0.46
C LEU A 79 -5.61 6.65 1.22
N ASP A 80 -5.61 6.63 2.56
CA ASP A 80 -4.35 6.75 3.29
C ASP A 80 -3.55 5.45 3.23
N LEU A 81 -2.23 5.56 3.19
CA LEU A 81 -1.30 4.45 3.29
C LEU A 81 -1.09 4.08 4.76
N VAL A 82 -1.08 2.78 5.04
CA VAL A 82 -0.83 2.24 6.37
C VAL A 82 0.40 1.35 6.30
N LEU A 83 1.37 1.59 7.19
CA LEU A 83 2.67 0.92 7.20
C LEU A 83 2.75 -0.04 8.39
N PHE A 84 3.12 -1.28 8.12
CA PHE A 84 3.25 -2.35 9.12
C PHE A 84 4.63 -3.01 9.06
N ASN A 85 5.15 -3.49 10.18
CA ASN A 85 6.35 -4.30 10.21
C ASN A 85 6.35 -5.26 11.42
N ALA A 86 7.41 -6.05 11.57
CA ALA A 86 7.64 -6.90 12.74
C ALA A 86 8.15 -6.11 13.96
N THR A 87 8.74 -4.93 13.70
CA THR A 87 9.30 -3.96 14.65
C THR A 87 8.73 -2.57 14.35
N ASP A 88 9.16 -1.54 15.07
CA ASP A 88 8.83 -0.13 14.82
C ASP A 88 9.70 0.54 13.72
N ASP A 89 10.47 -0.26 12.98
CA ASP A 89 11.31 0.20 11.87
C ASP A 89 10.49 0.30 10.57
N ALA A 90 10.65 1.40 9.83
CA ALA A 90 10.03 1.57 8.51
C ALA A 90 10.77 0.83 7.39
N TYR A 91 12.00 0.34 7.62
CA TYR A 91 12.76 -0.42 6.64
C TYR A 91 12.08 -1.75 6.32
N GLY A 92 11.76 -1.95 5.04
CA GLY A 92 11.05 -3.14 4.57
C GLY A 92 9.59 -3.23 5.02
N ALA A 93 9.01 -2.12 5.52
CA ALA A 93 7.63 -2.12 5.99
C ALA A 93 6.65 -2.54 4.89
N HIS A 94 5.68 -3.36 5.28
CA HIS A 94 4.54 -3.73 4.47
C HIS A 94 3.58 -2.54 4.36
N VAL A 95 3.08 -2.28 3.16
CA VAL A 95 2.20 -1.13 2.89
C VAL A 95 0.84 -1.61 2.38
N GLY A 96 -0.22 -0.99 2.90
CA GLY A 96 -1.59 -1.17 2.42
C GLY A 96 -2.34 0.16 2.33
N VAL A 97 -3.53 0.14 1.75
CA VAL A 97 -4.42 1.29 1.60
C VAL A 97 -5.59 1.15 2.56
N TRP A 98 -5.80 2.14 3.42
CA TRP A 98 -6.97 2.21 4.27
C TRP A 98 -8.24 2.40 3.43
N VAL A 99 -9.24 1.54 3.66
CA VAL A 99 -10.51 1.61 2.93
C VAL A 99 -11.61 2.24 3.77
N ASN A 100 -11.79 1.78 5.00
CA ASN A 100 -12.66 2.35 6.05
C ASN A 100 -12.60 1.47 7.32
N GLU A 101 -13.11 1.96 8.45
CA GLU A 101 -13.46 1.12 9.62
C GLU A 101 -12.40 0.07 10.05
N GLY A 102 -11.12 0.41 10.04
CA GLY A 102 -10.07 -0.55 10.42
C GLY A 102 -9.73 -1.59 9.35
N ARG A 103 -10.21 -1.42 8.11
CA ARG A 103 -9.96 -2.31 6.99
C ARG A 103 -8.92 -1.73 6.06
N VAL A 104 -8.01 -2.59 5.61
CA VAL A 104 -6.88 -2.24 4.76
C VAL A 104 -6.87 -3.18 3.56
N LEU A 105 -6.92 -2.60 2.37
CA LEU A 105 -6.67 -3.29 1.11
C LEU A 105 -5.15 -3.38 0.90
N HIS A 106 -4.64 -4.58 0.63
CA HIS A 106 -3.22 -4.78 0.39
C HIS A 106 -2.95 -6.02 -0.45
N LEU A 107 -1.72 -6.12 -0.94
CA LEU A 107 -1.18 -7.30 -1.63
C LEU A 107 0.01 -7.82 -0.83
N CYS A 108 0.05 -9.11 -0.51
CA CYS A 108 1.14 -9.69 0.28
C CYS A 108 1.58 -11.05 -0.26
N ALA A 109 2.81 -11.45 0.08
CA ALA A 109 3.38 -12.74 -0.30
C ALA A 109 2.59 -13.93 0.26
N GLU A 110 2.00 -13.78 1.45
CA GLU A 110 1.25 -14.86 2.14
C GLU A 110 0.03 -15.30 1.34
N VAL A 111 -0.71 -14.34 0.76
CA VAL A 111 -1.94 -14.65 0.02
C VAL A 111 -1.70 -14.70 -1.50
N GLY A 112 -0.66 -14.03 -1.99
CA GLY A 112 -0.27 -14.02 -3.41
C GLY A 112 -1.17 -13.18 -4.32
N ARG A 113 -2.28 -12.64 -3.80
CA ARG A 113 -3.24 -11.78 -4.49
C ARG A 113 -3.81 -10.72 -3.53
N PRO A 114 -4.49 -9.67 -4.03
CA PRO A 114 -5.00 -8.60 -3.20
C PRO A 114 -6.12 -9.07 -2.29
N VAL A 115 -6.07 -8.62 -1.04
CA VAL A 115 -7.05 -8.94 -0.01
C VAL A 115 -7.34 -7.73 0.85
N VAL A 116 -8.47 -7.79 1.55
CA VAL A 116 -8.82 -6.81 2.58
C VAL A 116 -8.74 -7.49 3.93
N TRP A 117 -7.91 -6.96 4.80
CA TRP A 117 -7.77 -7.42 6.18
C TRP A 117 -8.21 -6.32 7.15
N GLU A 118 -8.77 -6.73 8.28
CA GLU A 118 -8.96 -5.85 9.42
C GLU A 118 -7.63 -5.63 10.16
N MET A 119 -7.48 -4.52 10.89
CA MET A 119 -6.29 -4.25 11.72
C MET A 119 -5.94 -5.42 12.65
N ALA A 120 -6.95 -6.12 13.19
CA ALA A 120 -6.75 -7.28 14.05
C ALA A 120 -6.08 -8.46 13.34
N GLU A 121 -6.26 -8.60 12.03
CA GLU A 121 -5.60 -9.63 11.22
C GLU A 121 -4.10 -9.36 11.05
N PHE A 122 -3.68 -8.10 10.95
CA PHE A 122 -2.26 -7.74 10.93
C PHE A 122 -1.60 -8.04 12.28
N ALA A 123 -2.27 -7.72 13.39
CA ALA A 123 -1.76 -7.97 14.74
C ALA A 123 -1.47 -9.46 15.03
N LYS A 124 -2.22 -10.38 14.39
CA LYS A 124 -2.01 -11.84 14.49
C LYS A 124 -0.76 -12.34 13.75
N ARG A 125 -0.20 -11.54 12.83
CA ARG A 125 0.90 -11.95 11.94
C ARG A 125 2.20 -11.34 12.39
N GLN A 126 3.18 -12.17 12.78
CA GLN A 126 4.47 -11.71 13.31
C GLN A 126 5.17 -10.67 12.43
N ARG A 127 5.05 -10.81 11.10
CA ARG A 127 5.66 -9.92 10.10
C ARG A 127 5.02 -8.52 10.04
N TYR A 128 3.78 -8.37 10.50
CA TYR A 128 2.98 -7.15 10.30
C TYR A 128 2.39 -6.61 11.61
N ARG A 129 2.73 -7.21 12.75
CA ARG A 129 2.07 -6.96 14.04
C ARG A 129 2.23 -5.53 14.56
N VAL A 130 3.28 -4.83 14.14
CA VAL A 130 3.55 -3.45 14.56
C VAL A 130 3.05 -2.49 13.49
N LEU A 131 2.13 -1.61 13.88
CA LEU A 131 1.76 -0.43 13.08
C LEU A 131 2.87 0.61 13.23
N ILE A 132 3.56 0.91 12.14
CA ILE A 132 4.55 2.01 12.08
C ILE A 132 3.84 3.35 12.09
N GLY A 133 2.77 3.46 11.30
CA GLY A 133 1.97 4.67 11.20
C GLY A 133 1.20 4.79 9.90
N ILE A 134 0.66 5.99 9.68
CA ILE A 134 -0.25 6.29 8.58
C ILE A 134 0.29 7.49 7.80
N LYS A 135 0.27 7.37 6.47
CA LYS A 135 0.78 8.37 5.52
C LYS A 135 -0.31 8.74 4.53
N ARG A 136 -0.57 10.04 4.37
CA ARG A 136 -1.49 10.58 3.36
C ARG A 136 -0.71 11.19 2.22
N VAL A 137 -1.02 10.82 0.98
CA VAL A 137 -0.52 11.53 -0.20
C VAL A 137 -1.22 12.88 -0.31
N VAL A 138 -0.45 13.96 -0.46
CA VAL A 138 -0.99 15.33 -0.56
C VAL A 138 -1.05 15.87 -1.99
N ASN A 139 -0.38 15.19 -2.93
CA ASN A 139 -0.36 15.57 -4.34
C ASN A 139 -1.41 14.82 -5.15
N LYS A 140 -1.95 15.49 -6.17
CA LYS A 140 -2.89 14.91 -7.14
C LYS A 140 -2.22 14.81 -8.51
N THR A 141 -2.70 13.87 -9.31
CA THR A 141 -2.32 13.69 -10.72
C THR A 141 -3.06 14.67 -11.61
#